data_AF-A0A5C7KWM7-F1
#
_entry.id   AF-A0A5C7KWM7-F1
#
_cell.length_a   1.000
_cell.length_b   1.000
_cell.length_c   1.000
_cell.angle_alpha   90.00
_cell.angle_beta   90.00
_cell.angle_gamma   90.00
#
_symmetry.space_group_name_H-M   'P 1'
#
loop_
_entity.id
_entity.type
_entity.pdbx_description
1 polymer ?
#
loop_
_entity_poly.entity_id
_entity_poly.type
_entity_poly.pdbx_seq_one_letter_code
_entity_poly.pdbx_strand_id
1 'polypeptide(L)'
;MAAGVLARGARRLALAATLTALLGGCATLYSTTREWKLPGGLARYTLKAQMSFGFLTRQIAISINDRPLLTGESYWWSDTTTMSGAIEGLPLDATCNNAAKTCEVAIAGIHAASLKF
;
A
#
# COMPACT_ATOMS: atom_id res chain seq x y z
N MET A 1 55.52 -7.91 5.65
CA MET A 1 54.60 -6.87 5.11
C MET A 1 53.71 -7.51 4.06
N ALA A 2 52.49 -7.93 4.40
CA ALA A 2 51.51 -8.42 3.42
C ALA A 2 50.07 -8.35 3.98
N ALA A 3 49.70 -7.21 4.55
CA ALA A 3 48.36 -6.95 5.10
C ALA A 3 47.50 -6.08 4.15
N GLY A 4 47.70 -6.20 2.83
CA GLY A 4 47.21 -5.21 1.85
C GLY A 4 46.14 -5.67 0.86
N VAL A 5 45.79 -6.96 0.79
CA VAL A 5 45.03 -7.50 -0.37
C VAL A 5 43.59 -7.90 -0.04
N LEU A 6 43.25 -8.18 1.22
CA LEU A 6 41.90 -8.65 1.59
C LEU A 6 40.83 -7.54 1.69
N ALA A 7 41.22 -6.25 1.76
CA ALA A 7 40.28 -5.15 1.96
C ALA A 7 39.57 -4.65 0.68
N ARG A 8 40.01 -5.06 -0.52
CA ARG A 8 39.43 -4.56 -1.79
C ARG A 8 38.29 -5.41 -2.36
N GLY A 9 38.21 -6.69 -2.00
CA GLY A 9 37.16 -7.61 -2.47
C GLY A 9 35.82 -7.41 -1.75
N ALA A 10 35.86 -7.26 -0.42
CA ALA A 10 34.67 -7.10 0.41
C ALA A 10 33.90 -5.80 0.14
N ARG A 11 34.61 -4.72 -0.25
CA ARG A 11 34.01 -3.41 -0.50
C ARG A 11 33.16 -3.37 -1.78
N ARG A 12 33.50 -4.17 -2.80
CA ARG A 12 32.71 -4.26 -4.05
C ARG A 12 31.47 -5.14 -3.92
N LEU A 13 31.54 -6.19 -3.10
CA LEU A 13 30.40 -7.08 -2.82
C LEU A 13 29.35 -6.42 -1.91
N ALA A 14 29.77 -5.55 -0.98
CA ALA A 14 28.85 -4.80 -0.13
C ALA A 14 28.02 -3.75 -0.89
N LEU A 15 28.59 -3.15 -1.94
CA LEU A 15 27.91 -2.18 -2.81
C LEU A 15 26.91 -2.84 -3.78
N ALA A 16 27.16 -4.09 -4.18
CA ALA A 16 26.22 -4.84 -5.03
C ALA A 16 25.01 -5.36 -4.22
N ALA A 17 25.20 -5.78 -2.97
CA ALA A 17 24.13 -6.30 -2.12
C ALA A 17 23.15 -5.23 -1.61
N THR A 18 23.59 -3.97 -1.54
CA THR A 18 22.71 -2.85 -1.15
C THR A 18 21.83 -2.35 -2.30
N LEU A 19 22.25 -2.53 -3.56
CA LEU A 19 21.44 -2.16 -4.72
C LEU A 19 20.29 -3.12 -5.00
N THR A 20 20.43 -4.42 -4.72
CA THR A 20 19.34 -5.40 -4.88
C THR A 20 18.22 -5.22 -3.85
N ALA A 21 18.52 -4.68 -2.66
CA ALA A 21 17.50 -4.35 -1.66
C ALA A 21 16.67 -3.11 -2.04
N LEU A 22 17.20 -2.23 -2.90
CA LEU A 22 16.49 -1.04 -3.39
C LEU A 22 15.55 -1.32 -4.57
N LEU A 23 15.76 -2.43 -5.29
CA LEU A 23 14.98 -2.76 -6.49
C LEU A 23 13.75 -3.64 -6.20
N GLY A 24 13.69 -4.29 -5.04
CA GLY A 24 12.57 -5.15 -4.64
C GLY A 24 11.64 -4.57 -3.58
N GLY A 25 11.96 -3.40 -3.02
CA GLY A 25 11.13 -2.76 -1.99
C GLY A 25 10.03 -1.93 -2.62
N CYS A 26 8.77 -2.34 -2.45
CA CYS A 26 7.63 -1.46 -2.67
C CYS A 26 7.76 -0.26 -1.70
N ALA A 27 8.15 0.91 -2.22
CA ALA A 27 8.24 2.12 -1.41
C ALA A 27 6.84 2.73 -1.27
N THR A 28 6.34 2.90 -0.04
CA THR A 28 5.10 3.63 0.20
C THR A 28 5.31 5.10 -0.17
N LEU A 29 4.71 5.52 -1.29
CA LEU A 29 4.85 6.89 -1.81
C LEU A 29 3.70 7.78 -1.37
N TYR A 30 2.52 7.19 -1.15
CA TYR A 30 1.37 7.93 -0.67
C TYR A 30 0.68 7.17 0.45
N SER A 31 0.24 7.91 1.46
CA SER A 31 -0.62 7.38 2.50
C SER A 31 -1.62 8.45 2.89
N THR A 32 -2.87 8.04 3.04
CA THR A 32 -3.96 8.91 3.45
C THR A 32 -4.80 8.19 4.50
N THR A 33 -5.33 8.93 5.46
CA THR A 33 -6.13 8.38 6.56
C THR A 33 -7.37 9.23 6.75
N ARG A 34 -8.51 8.56 6.91
CA ARG A 34 -9.80 9.18 7.17
C ARG A 34 -10.51 8.43 8.28
N GLU A 35 -11.02 9.17 9.24
CA GLU A 35 -11.99 8.61 10.17
C GLU A 35 -13.34 8.50 9.47
N TRP A 36 -13.95 7.34 9.59
CA TRP A 36 -15.31 7.09 9.19
C TRP A 36 -16.13 6.61 10.38
N LYS A 37 -17.41 6.95 10.39
CA LYS A 37 -18.35 6.50 11.41
C LYS A 37 -19.43 5.70 10.73
N LEU A 38 -19.69 4.52 11.27
CA LEU A 38 -20.79 3.69 10.82
C LEU A 38 -22.10 4.51 10.96
N PRO A 39 -22.99 4.52 9.97
CA PRO A 39 -24.29 5.18 10.08
C PRO A 39 -25.00 4.75 11.37
N GLY A 40 -25.55 5.72 12.10
CA GLY A 40 -26.10 5.51 13.45
C GLY A 40 -25.10 5.73 14.59
N GLY A 41 -23.82 6.03 14.30
CA GLY A 41 -22.81 6.40 15.31
C GLY A 41 -22.35 5.24 16.18
N LEU A 42 -22.70 4.00 15.80
CA LEU A 42 -22.48 2.78 16.57
C LEU A 42 -21.02 2.35 16.63
N ALA A 43 -20.23 2.72 15.61
CA ALA A 43 -18.81 2.39 15.55
C ALA A 43 -18.03 3.49 14.81
N ARG A 44 -16.75 3.65 15.20
CA ARG A 44 -15.78 4.53 14.53
C ARG A 44 -14.67 3.65 13.97
N TYR A 45 -14.33 3.89 12.71
CA TYR A 45 -13.30 3.16 12.00
C TYR A 45 -12.30 4.16 11.44
N THR A 46 -11.02 3.87 11.60
CA THR A 46 -9.95 4.63 10.97
C THR A 46 -9.56 3.93 9.68
N LEU A 47 -9.99 4.48 8.54
CA LEU A 47 -9.65 3.99 7.20
C LEU A 47 -8.31 4.58 6.80
N LYS A 48 -7.34 3.73 6.49
CA LYS A 48 -6.03 4.13 5.98
C LYS A 48 -5.81 3.50 4.63
N ALA A 49 -5.51 4.29 3.62
CA ALA A 49 -5.00 3.79 2.36
C ALA A 49 -3.52 4.09 2.24
N GLN A 50 -2.77 3.12 1.71
CA GLN A 50 -1.36 3.22 1.41
C GLN A 50 -1.14 2.78 -0.02
N MET A 51 -0.42 3.58 -0.79
CA MET A 51 -0.03 3.27 -2.14
C MET A 51 1.49 3.16 -2.19
N SER A 52 1.96 1.97 -2.51
CA SER A 52 3.37 1.65 -2.68
C SER A 52 3.67 1.40 -4.15
N PHE A 53 4.85 1.79 -4.61
CA PHE A 53 5.26 1.54 -6.00
C PHE A 53 6.50 0.65 -5.99
N GLY A 54 6.43 -0.41 -6.79
CA GLY A 54 7.57 -1.18 -7.25
C GLY A 54 8.03 -0.73 -8.63
N PHE A 55 8.96 -1.47 -9.20
CA PHE A 55 9.55 -1.15 -10.51
C PHE A 55 8.55 -1.21 -11.66
N LEU A 56 7.62 -2.18 -11.63
CA LEU A 56 6.59 -2.36 -12.67
C LEU A 56 5.16 -2.43 -12.12
N THR A 57 5.01 -2.54 -10.80
CA THR A 57 3.73 -2.71 -10.16
C THR A 57 3.52 -1.63 -9.11
N ARG A 58 2.26 -1.45 -8.76
CA ARG A 58 1.78 -0.57 -7.72
C ARG A 58 0.92 -1.42 -6.82
N GLN A 59 1.19 -1.32 -5.54
CA GLN A 59 0.42 -1.99 -4.51
C GLN A 59 -0.41 -0.96 -3.77
N ILE A 60 -1.68 -1.25 -3.57
CA ILE A 60 -2.58 -0.44 -2.76
C ILE A 60 -3.03 -1.31 -1.60
N ALA A 61 -2.82 -0.83 -0.38
CA ALA A 61 -3.30 -1.46 0.83
C ALA A 61 -4.31 -0.56 1.51
N ILE A 62 -5.46 -1.12 1.89
CA ILE A 62 -6.45 -0.45 2.72
C ILE A 62 -6.51 -1.16 4.05
N SER A 63 -6.29 -0.39 5.11
CA SER A 63 -6.32 -0.83 6.49
C SER A 63 -7.49 -0.18 7.21
N ILE A 64 -8.10 -0.91 8.14
CA ILE A 64 -9.12 -0.39 9.04
C ILE A 64 -8.65 -0.62 10.47
N ASN A 65 -8.62 0.43 11.29
CA ASN A 65 -8.13 0.38 12.67
C ASN A 65 -6.72 -0.27 12.74
N ASP A 66 -5.83 0.16 11.84
CA ASP A 66 -4.46 -0.34 11.67
C ASP A 66 -4.31 -1.82 11.29
N ARG A 67 -5.41 -2.50 10.95
CA ARG A 67 -5.37 -3.86 10.40
C ARG A 67 -5.50 -3.82 8.88
N PRO A 68 -4.53 -4.37 8.12
CA PRO A 68 -4.66 -4.47 6.66
C PRO A 68 -5.80 -5.44 6.34
N LEU A 69 -6.75 -5.01 5.51
CA LEU A 69 -7.91 -5.82 5.12
C LEU A 69 -7.97 -6.06 3.61
N LEU A 70 -7.60 -5.04 2.83
CA LEU A 70 -7.56 -5.14 1.39
C LEU A 70 -6.16 -4.87 0.90
N THR A 71 -5.68 -5.70 0.00
CA THR A 71 -4.45 -5.47 -0.75
C THR A 71 -4.73 -5.76 -2.21
N GLY A 72 -4.55 -4.74 -3.03
CA GLY A 72 -4.63 -4.83 -4.48
C GLY A 72 -3.26 -4.57 -5.08
N GLU A 73 -2.93 -5.29 -6.14
CA GLU A 73 -1.76 -5.02 -6.94
C GLU A 73 -2.20 -4.76 -8.37
N SER A 74 -1.62 -3.73 -8.98
CA SER A 74 -1.87 -3.39 -10.37
C SER A 74 -0.57 -2.95 -11.03
N TYR A 75 -0.49 -3.12 -12.34
CA TYR A 75 0.61 -2.52 -13.09
C TYR A 75 0.51 -1.00 -13.10
N TRP A 76 1.64 -0.31 -13.29
CA TRP A 76 1.67 1.17 -13.26
C TRP A 76 0.86 1.83 -14.38
N TRP A 77 0.60 1.10 -15.47
CA TRP A 77 -0.25 1.51 -16.60
C TRP A 77 -1.74 1.20 -16.40
N SER A 78 -2.12 0.57 -15.29
CA SER A 78 -3.51 0.29 -14.99
C SER A 78 -4.13 1.48 -14.26
N ASP A 79 -5.18 2.06 -14.83
CA ASP A 79 -5.85 3.22 -14.26
C ASP A 79 -6.77 2.89 -13.09
N THR A 80 -7.16 1.62 -12.93
CA THR A 80 -8.13 1.23 -11.90
C THR A 80 -7.73 -0.06 -11.19
N THR A 81 -7.94 -0.10 -9.87
CA THR A 81 -7.71 -1.28 -9.04
C THR A 81 -8.93 -1.48 -8.15
N THR A 82 -9.61 -2.61 -8.31
CA THR A 82 -10.73 -3.01 -7.46
C THR A 82 -10.26 -4.04 -6.45
N MET A 83 -10.77 -3.94 -5.22
CA MET A 83 -10.45 -4.82 -4.12
C MET A 83 -11.73 -5.10 -3.33
N SER A 84 -11.90 -6.34 -2.89
CA SER A 84 -13.05 -6.75 -2.08
C SER A 84 -12.59 -7.63 -0.93
N GLY A 85 -13.31 -7.57 0.19
CA GLY A 85 -13.00 -8.28 1.41
C GLY A 85 -14.14 -8.15 2.42
N ALA A 86 -13.86 -8.39 3.69
CA ALA A 86 -14.85 -8.26 4.75
C ALA A 86 -14.24 -7.72 6.04
N ILE A 87 -15.01 -6.93 6.77
CA ILE A 87 -14.70 -6.46 8.13
C ILE A 87 -15.86 -6.81 9.05
N GLU A 88 -15.61 -7.56 10.12
CA GLU A 88 -16.64 -7.90 11.11
C GLU A 88 -17.90 -8.56 10.47
N GLY A 89 -17.72 -9.29 9.37
CA GLY A 89 -18.81 -9.93 8.62
C GLY A 89 -19.55 -9.01 7.63
N LEU A 90 -19.19 -7.72 7.56
CA LEU A 90 -19.72 -6.78 6.57
C LEU A 90 -18.86 -6.82 5.29
N PRO A 91 -19.47 -6.84 4.09
CA PRO A 91 -18.70 -6.78 2.85
C PRO A 91 -18.03 -5.41 2.74
N LEU A 92 -16.77 -5.43 2.33
CA LEU A 92 -15.93 -4.25 2.16
C LEU A 92 -15.45 -4.25 0.71
N ASP A 93 -15.76 -3.19 -0.01
CA ASP A 93 -15.34 -2.99 -1.39
C ASP A 93 -14.55 -1.70 -1.51
N ALA A 94 -13.50 -1.71 -2.31
CA ALA A 94 -12.73 -0.53 -2.61
C ALA A 94 -12.38 -0.45 -4.08
N THR A 95 -12.63 0.71 -4.67
CA THR A 95 -12.29 1.00 -6.06
C THR A 95 -11.33 2.18 -6.09
N CYS A 96 -10.11 1.92 -6.52
CA CYS A 96 -9.05 2.90 -6.61
C CYS A 96 -8.83 3.32 -8.05
N ASN A 97 -8.99 4.61 -8.33
CA ASN A 97 -8.56 5.24 -9.56
C ASN A 97 -7.10 5.71 -9.39
N ASN A 98 -6.18 5.02 -10.07
CA ASN A 98 -4.75 5.23 -10.02
C ASN A 98 -4.29 6.50 -10.73
N ALA A 99 -5.04 6.95 -11.74
CA ALA A 99 -4.76 8.19 -12.46
C ALA A 99 -5.18 9.41 -11.64
N ALA A 100 -6.38 9.37 -11.05
CA ALA A 100 -6.92 10.41 -10.18
C ALA A 100 -6.35 10.36 -8.76
N LYS A 101 -5.62 9.29 -8.40
CA LYS A 101 -5.08 9.04 -7.06
C LYS A 101 -6.16 9.07 -5.98
N THR A 102 -7.29 8.42 -6.27
CA THR A 102 -8.44 8.36 -5.35
C THR A 102 -8.89 6.92 -5.13
N CYS A 103 -9.13 6.53 -3.89
CA CYS A 103 -9.76 5.26 -3.54
C CYS A 103 -11.13 5.52 -2.90
N GLU A 104 -12.16 5.00 -3.52
CA GLU A 104 -13.52 4.96 -2.99
C GLU A 104 -13.69 3.68 -2.20
N VAL A 105 -14.01 3.79 -0.91
CA VAL A 105 -14.24 2.65 -0.02
C VAL A 105 -15.72 2.57 0.33
N ALA A 106 -16.31 1.40 0.21
CA ALA A 106 -17.67 1.08 0.59
C ALA A 106 -17.70 -0.06 1.60
N ILE A 107 -18.53 0.08 2.64
CA ILE A 107 -18.74 -0.93 3.69
C ILE A 107 -20.24 -1.24 3.72
N ALA A 108 -20.60 -2.52 3.62
CA ALA A 108 -21.99 -2.97 3.56
C ALA A 108 -22.81 -2.30 2.44
N GLY A 109 -22.17 -1.99 1.31
CA GLY A 109 -22.79 -1.27 0.19
C GLY A 109 -23.00 0.24 0.42
N ILE A 110 -22.54 0.78 1.55
CA ILE A 110 -22.60 2.20 1.86
C ILE A 110 -21.25 2.84 1.58
N HIS A 111 -21.24 3.97 0.87
CA HIS A 111 -20.01 4.74 0.67
C HIS A 111 -19.45 5.19 2.03
N ALA A 112 -18.29 4.64 2.39
CA ALA A 112 -17.63 4.90 3.66
C ALA A 112 -16.72 6.14 3.57
N ALA A 113 -15.78 6.13 2.63
CA ALA A 113 -14.89 7.27 2.44
C ALA A 113 -14.29 7.33 1.04
N SER A 114 -14.02 8.56 0.59
CA SER A 114 -13.14 8.86 -0.53
C SER A 114 -11.76 9.26 0.00
N LEU A 115 -10.78 8.40 -0.25
CA LEU A 115 -9.38 8.52 0.17
C LEU A 115 -8.58 9.08 -1.00
N LYS A 116 -8.17 10.35 -0.92
CA LYS A 116 -7.28 10.97 -1.91
C LYS A 116 -5.83 10.89 -1.45
N PHE A 117 -4.95 10.43 -2.33
CA PHE A 117 -3.50 10.33 -2.12
C PHE A 117 -2.77 11.57 -2.62
#